data_AF-A0A1F8SKM7-F1
#
_entry.id   AF-A0A1F8SKM7-F1
#
_cell.length_a   1.000
_cell.length_b   1.000
_cell.length_c   1.000
_cell.angle_alpha   90.00
_cell.angle_beta   90.00
_cell.angle_gamma   90.00
#
_symmetry.space_group_name_H-M   'P 1'
#
loop_
_entity.id
_entity.type
_entity.pdbx_description
1 polymer ?
#
loop_
_entity_poly.entity_id
_entity_poly.type
_entity_poly.pdbx_seq_one_letter_code
_entity_poly.pdbx_strand_id
1 'polypeptide(L)'
;MHSRSFIRLLFVYISILLTVTACSILGAETGEATPTPAPTSSVPGLQVISPQACLVAEHGMIRVERPQGDLISWSPVADTVAYIASTQGSSWNVGELNSLSAPAFDLPVRLATQEAGELTWSPGASIIAYLGLRRSDNLYTIGLAYPDGGASKDLFPGEVARTDGFSSQKSILEWVTEDRLRVLTSCGIDCMQGMDFNVISGLSNLTGNPIQRKWDLWSVRTNHPAQIPAAYADLVGQLNWSPDESQIAYIDGKGFVWIIDVKPGNLYPLDIGAYGTAIETDWSYDSQYLAVQVDQNLKIFSFNCFEQAGE
;
A
#
# COMPACT_ATOMS: atom_id res chain seq x y z
N MET A 1 41.59 30.96 60.10
CA MET A 1 42.68 30.94 59.11
C MET A 1 42.48 29.76 58.14
N HIS A 2 41.40 29.78 57.33
CA HIS A 2 41.10 28.77 56.28
C HIS A 2 40.26 29.38 55.13
N SER A 3 40.36 30.70 54.90
CA SER A 3 39.52 31.43 53.94
C SER A 3 40.33 32.08 52.80
N ARG A 4 41.56 31.60 52.55
CA ARG A 4 42.43 32.12 51.48
C ARG A 4 42.82 31.09 50.40
N SER A 5 42.40 29.83 50.55
CA SER A 5 42.74 28.76 49.59
C SER A 5 41.61 28.46 48.59
N PHE A 6 40.34 28.68 48.95
CA PHE A 6 39.19 28.46 48.04
C PHE A 6 39.07 29.52 46.92
N ILE A 7 39.51 30.75 47.15
CA ILE A 7 39.44 31.84 46.16
C ILE A 7 40.48 31.66 45.04
N ARG A 8 41.57 30.93 45.29
CA ARG A 8 42.59 30.65 44.25
C ARG A 8 42.22 29.48 43.34
N LEU A 9 41.37 28.55 43.77
CA LEU A 9 40.90 27.44 42.91
C LEU A 9 39.78 27.86 41.96
N LEU A 10 38.96 28.85 42.34
CA LEU A 10 37.87 29.36 41.48
C LEU A 10 38.38 30.20 40.30
N PHE A 11 39.50 30.91 40.47
CA PHE A 11 40.10 31.74 39.42
C PHE A 11 40.82 30.94 38.33
N VAL A 12 41.34 29.75 38.63
CA VAL A 12 41.99 28.89 37.62
C VAL A 12 40.96 28.19 36.72
N TYR A 13 39.75 27.92 37.23
CA TYR A 13 38.69 27.28 36.44
C TYR A 13 37.98 28.25 35.47
N ILE A 14 37.89 29.54 35.83
CA ILE A 14 37.27 30.57 34.97
C ILE A 14 38.21 30.99 33.82
N SER A 15 39.53 30.85 33.96
CA SER A 15 40.50 31.11 32.89
C SER A 15 40.61 29.99 31.83
N ILE A 16 40.04 28.81 32.08
CA ILE A 16 39.98 27.70 31.10
C ILE A 16 38.65 27.71 30.31
N LEU A 17 37.63 28.45 30.78
CA LEU A 17 36.32 28.56 30.11
C LEU A 17 36.21 29.75 29.14
N LEU A 18 37.29 30.49 28.87
CA LEU A 18 37.28 31.70 28.02
C LEU A 18 38.18 31.62 26.78
N THR A 19 38.62 30.43 26.37
CA THR A 19 39.51 30.26 25.19
C THR A 19 38.95 29.36 24.07
N VAL A 20 37.64 29.10 24.04
CA VAL A 20 36.98 28.47 22.87
C VAL A 20 35.90 29.39 22.29
N THR A 21 36.29 30.63 21.99
CA THR A 21 35.51 31.56 21.18
C THR A 21 36.45 32.35 20.27
N ALA A 22 36.84 31.77 19.14
CA ALA A 22 37.28 32.48 17.94
C ALA A 22 37.52 31.47 16.79
N CYS A 23 37.19 31.89 15.57
CA CYS A 23 37.16 31.16 14.30
C CYS A 23 35.90 30.28 14.12
N SER A 24 34.96 30.57 13.22
CA SER A 24 35.04 31.36 12.00
C SER A 24 33.67 31.92 11.62
N ILE A 25 33.59 33.25 11.55
CA ILE A 25 32.65 33.95 10.68
C ILE A 25 33.34 33.96 9.30
N LEU A 26 33.01 32.97 8.47
CA LEU A 26 33.18 33.02 7.03
C LEU A 26 31.80 32.69 6.47
N GLY A 27 31.34 33.55 5.57
CA GLY A 27 29.95 33.65 5.15
C GLY A 27 29.28 32.31 4.95
N ALA A 28 28.15 32.12 5.63
CA ALA A 28 27.09 31.33 5.04
C ALA A 28 26.67 32.10 3.79
N GLU A 29 27.31 31.80 2.66
CA GLU A 29 26.60 31.84 1.41
C GLU A 29 25.29 31.09 1.69
N THR A 30 24.18 31.79 1.48
CA THR A 30 22.91 31.13 1.22
C THR A 30 23.21 30.22 0.03
N GLY A 31 23.60 28.98 0.33
CA GLY A 31 23.57 27.89 -0.61
C GLY A 31 22.11 27.82 -0.99
N GLU A 32 21.78 28.51 -2.08
CA GLU A 32 20.58 28.33 -2.84
C GLU A 32 20.45 26.81 -2.94
N ALA A 33 19.43 26.26 -2.26
CA ALA A 33 19.25 24.83 -2.21
C ALA A 33 19.22 24.39 -3.67
N THR A 34 20.30 23.75 -4.13
CA THR A 34 20.40 23.32 -5.52
C THR A 34 19.13 22.52 -5.77
N PRO A 35 18.25 22.93 -6.70
CA PRO A 35 17.00 22.24 -6.90
C PRO A 35 17.37 20.79 -7.14
N THR A 36 16.89 19.91 -6.26
CA THR A 36 17.09 18.48 -6.44
C THR A 36 16.49 18.18 -7.80
N PRO A 37 17.26 17.64 -8.77
CA PRO A 37 16.73 17.41 -10.10
C PRO A 37 15.50 16.51 -9.94
N ALA A 38 14.34 17.05 -10.32
CA ALA A 38 13.14 16.24 -10.43
C ALA A 38 13.47 15.06 -11.36
N PRO A 39 12.97 13.85 -11.07
CA PRO A 39 13.16 12.74 -11.98
C PRO A 39 12.75 13.20 -13.39
N THR A 40 13.54 12.87 -14.40
CA THR A 40 13.17 13.16 -15.79
C THR A 40 12.39 11.95 -16.30
N SER A 41 11.09 12.12 -16.54
CA SER A 41 10.31 11.04 -17.17
C SER A 41 10.67 10.91 -18.65
N SER A 42 10.65 9.68 -19.13
CA SER A 42 10.86 9.34 -20.54
C SER A 42 9.55 9.04 -21.29
N VAL A 43 8.38 9.33 -20.72
CA VAL A 43 7.08 9.06 -21.39
C VAL A 43 6.95 9.99 -22.61
N PRO A 44 6.93 9.45 -23.84
CA PRO A 44 6.91 10.28 -25.04
C PRO A 44 5.58 11.04 -25.20
N GLY A 45 5.66 12.31 -25.63
CA GLY A 45 4.48 13.09 -26.03
C GLY A 45 3.66 13.70 -24.89
N LEU A 46 4.06 13.52 -23.62
CA LEU A 46 3.45 14.19 -22.48
C LEU A 46 4.27 15.39 -22.01
N GLN A 47 3.58 16.42 -21.53
CA GLN A 47 4.22 17.58 -20.92
C GLN A 47 4.47 17.34 -19.43
N VAL A 48 5.73 17.39 -19.00
CA VAL A 48 6.08 17.32 -17.57
C VAL A 48 5.71 18.63 -16.87
N ILE A 49 4.91 18.55 -15.82
CA ILE A 49 4.47 19.68 -14.98
C ILE A 49 4.86 19.45 -13.51
N SER A 50 4.66 20.47 -12.69
CA SER A 50 4.87 20.38 -11.24
C SER A 50 3.87 19.42 -10.58
N PRO A 51 4.25 18.73 -9.49
CA PRO A 51 3.33 17.88 -8.73
C PRO A 51 2.04 18.61 -8.33
N GLN A 52 0.90 17.93 -8.47
CA GLN A 52 -0.42 18.49 -8.16
C GLN A 52 -1.15 17.77 -7.02
N ALA A 53 -0.64 16.62 -6.58
CA ALA A 53 -1.26 15.82 -5.52
C ALA A 53 -0.56 16.06 -4.18
N CYS A 54 -1.33 16.02 -3.09
CA CYS A 54 -0.86 16.27 -1.73
C CYS A 54 -0.88 14.98 -0.92
N LEU A 55 0.21 14.68 -0.22
CA LEU A 55 0.22 13.61 0.77
C LEU A 55 -0.71 14.00 1.94
N VAL A 56 -1.77 13.23 2.16
CA VAL A 56 -2.76 13.49 3.23
C VAL A 56 -2.65 12.50 4.38
N ALA A 57 -2.06 11.32 4.17
CA ALA A 57 -1.78 10.37 5.24
C ALA A 57 -0.61 9.44 4.92
N GLU A 58 0.06 8.98 5.97
CA GLU A 58 1.10 7.95 5.92
C GLU A 58 0.93 6.98 7.09
N HIS A 59 0.93 5.67 6.81
CA HIS A 59 0.74 4.62 7.81
C HIS A 59 1.66 3.44 7.58
N GLY A 60 2.08 2.77 8.66
CA GLY A 60 2.94 1.59 8.58
C GLY A 60 2.25 0.38 7.95
N MET A 61 2.93 -0.23 6.97
CA MET A 61 2.52 -1.42 6.23
C MET A 61 3.55 -2.53 6.30
N ILE A 62 3.12 -3.76 6.04
CA ILE A 62 4.06 -4.85 5.83
C ILE A 62 4.83 -4.67 4.51
N ARG A 63 6.03 -5.25 4.43
CA ARG A 63 6.84 -5.29 3.20
C ARG A 63 7.02 -6.72 2.75
N VAL A 64 6.50 -7.02 1.58
CA VAL A 64 6.58 -8.36 0.99
C VAL A 64 7.77 -8.44 0.04
N GLU A 65 8.54 -9.54 0.10
CA GLU A 65 9.65 -9.78 -0.83
C GLU A 65 9.19 -10.43 -2.14
N ARG A 66 7.98 -11.00 -2.13
CA ARG A 66 7.33 -11.63 -3.27
C ARG A 66 5.89 -11.14 -3.34
N PRO A 67 5.29 -11.07 -4.55
CA PRO A 67 3.88 -10.71 -4.68
C PRO A 67 2.98 -11.61 -3.84
N GLN A 68 2.04 -11.02 -3.10
CA GLN A 68 1.01 -11.70 -2.32
C GLN A 68 -0.41 -11.20 -2.69
N GLY A 69 -0.58 -10.73 -3.93
CA GLY A 69 -1.75 -10.01 -4.38
C GLY A 69 -1.85 -8.63 -3.73
N ASP A 70 -3.05 -8.06 -3.77
CA ASP A 70 -3.29 -6.71 -3.27
C ASP A 70 -3.08 -6.61 -1.76
N LEU A 71 -2.25 -5.66 -1.34
CA LEU A 71 -2.03 -5.30 0.06
C LEU A 71 -2.78 -4.02 0.44
N ILE A 72 -3.29 -3.29 -0.55
CA ILE A 72 -4.17 -2.14 -0.42
C ILE A 72 -5.40 -2.34 -1.31
N SER A 73 -6.57 -1.93 -0.85
CA SER A 73 -7.79 -1.99 -1.66
C SER A 73 -8.80 -0.94 -1.20
N TRP A 74 -9.22 -0.05 -2.08
CA TRP A 74 -10.30 0.89 -1.83
C TRP A 74 -11.66 0.21 -1.90
N SER A 75 -12.55 0.68 -1.04
CA SER A 75 -13.96 0.33 -1.10
C SER A 75 -14.56 0.79 -2.44
N PRO A 76 -15.36 -0.05 -3.12
CA PRO A 76 -15.97 0.28 -4.40
C PRO A 76 -17.10 1.32 -4.31
N VAL A 77 -17.52 1.71 -3.10
CA VAL A 77 -18.69 2.58 -2.88
C VAL A 77 -18.43 3.74 -1.91
N ALA A 78 -17.22 3.83 -1.34
CA ALA A 78 -16.88 4.84 -0.34
C ALA A 78 -15.37 5.12 -0.32
N ASP A 79 -14.99 6.28 0.22
CA ASP A 79 -13.59 6.66 0.41
C ASP A 79 -13.02 6.04 1.68
N THR A 80 -13.04 4.71 1.72
CA THR A 80 -12.43 3.90 2.76
C THR A 80 -11.47 2.92 2.11
N VAL A 81 -10.21 2.93 2.55
CA VAL A 81 -9.18 2.02 2.08
C VAL A 81 -8.93 0.94 3.12
N ALA A 82 -8.89 -0.30 2.67
CA ALA A 82 -8.39 -1.44 3.44
C ALA A 82 -6.92 -1.67 3.11
N TYR A 83 -6.11 -2.01 4.10
CA TYR A 83 -4.68 -2.25 3.90
C TYR A 83 -4.11 -3.19 4.96
N ILE A 84 -2.98 -3.83 4.64
CA ILE A 84 -2.28 -4.72 5.57
C ILE A 84 -1.22 -3.95 6.35
N ALA A 85 -1.56 -3.63 7.60
CA ALA A 85 -0.73 -2.88 8.52
C ALA A 85 0.40 -3.73 9.13
N SER A 86 1.53 -3.07 9.38
CA SER A 86 2.61 -3.62 10.21
C SER A 86 2.42 -3.17 11.65
N THR A 87 2.14 -4.11 12.56
CA THR A 87 1.99 -3.88 14.00
C THR A 87 2.90 -4.82 14.78
N GLN A 88 2.92 -4.72 16.11
CA GLN A 88 3.84 -5.48 16.96
C GLN A 88 3.71 -7.01 16.79
N GLY A 89 2.54 -7.51 16.36
CA GLY A 89 2.29 -8.93 16.10
C GLY A 89 2.66 -9.39 14.68
N SER A 90 2.95 -8.46 13.78
CA SER A 90 3.21 -8.72 12.36
C SER A 90 4.56 -9.42 12.14
N SER A 91 4.63 -10.20 11.07
CA SER A 91 5.89 -10.67 10.48
C SER A 91 6.11 -9.94 9.15
N TRP A 92 7.25 -10.19 8.51
CA TRP A 92 7.58 -9.56 7.24
C TRP A 92 6.54 -9.81 6.14
N ASN A 93 5.82 -10.93 6.18
CA ASN A 93 4.83 -11.34 5.17
C ASN A 93 3.40 -11.55 5.71
N VAL A 94 3.13 -11.13 6.95
CA VAL A 94 1.82 -11.28 7.58
C VAL A 94 1.56 -10.09 8.50
N GLY A 95 0.46 -9.37 8.28
CA GLY A 95 0.08 -8.19 9.04
C GLY A 95 -1.26 -8.30 9.75
N GLU A 96 -1.82 -7.13 10.04
CA GLU A 96 -3.21 -6.94 10.48
C GLU A 96 -3.98 -6.19 9.38
N LEU A 97 -5.19 -6.66 9.05
CA LEU A 97 -6.08 -5.92 8.15
C LEU A 97 -6.69 -4.74 8.88
N ASN A 98 -6.34 -3.55 8.41
CA ASN A 98 -6.88 -2.29 8.90
C ASN A 98 -7.68 -1.59 7.81
N SER A 99 -8.55 -0.67 8.22
CA SER A 99 -9.22 0.27 7.33
C SER A 99 -9.03 1.71 7.80
N LEU A 100 -9.04 2.64 6.84
CA LEU A 100 -8.94 4.07 7.03
C LEU A 100 -10.00 4.76 6.16
N SER A 101 -10.67 5.77 6.70
CA SER A 101 -11.71 6.50 5.98
C SER A 101 -11.34 7.97 5.80
N ALA A 102 -11.70 8.51 4.65
CA ALA A 102 -11.67 9.93 4.38
C ALA A 102 -12.61 10.69 5.32
N PRO A 103 -12.39 12.00 5.54
CA PRO A 103 -11.29 12.80 5.00
C PRO A 103 -10.01 12.75 5.86
N ALA A 104 -10.09 12.21 7.08
CA ALA A 104 -9.01 12.36 8.06
C ALA A 104 -7.89 11.33 7.88
N PHE A 105 -8.25 10.08 7.57
CA PHE A 105 -7.30 8.96 7.46
C PHE A 105 -6.33 8.85 8.65
N ASP A 106 -6.72 9.26 9.84
CA ASP A 106 -5.84 9.40 11.01
C ASP A 106 -5.90 8.20 11.95
N LEU A 107 -7.06 7.55 12.06
CA LEU A 107 -7.30 6.45 12.99
C LEU A 107 -7.58 5.12 12.27
N PRO A 108 -6.59 4.23 12.15
CA PRO A 108 -6.81 2.89 11.61
C PRO A 108 -7.79 2.07 12.46
N VAL A 109 -8.77 1.44 11.82
CA VAL A 109 -9.68 0.48 12.44
C VAL A 109 -9.22 -0.93 12.07
N ARG A 110 -8.78 -1.71 13.07
CA ARG A 110 -8.39 -3.11 12.86
C ARG A 110 -9.62 -3.99 12.68
N LEU A 111 -9.66 -4.71 11.56
CA LEU A 111 -10.75 -5.59 11.17
C LEU A 111 -10.41 -7.07 11.36
N ALA A 112 -9.16 -7.45 11.12
CA ALA A 112 -8.71 -8.84 11.28
C ALA A 112 -7.20 -8.93 11.57
N THR A 113 -6.71 -10.16 11.81
CA THR A 113 -5.29 -10.46 12.03
C THR A 113 -4.85 -11.69 11.24
N GLN A 114 -3.54 -11.78 10.95
CA GLN A 114 -2.90 -12.87 10.22
C GLN A 114 -3.08 -12.81 8.69
N GLU A 115 -3.12 -11.59 8.15
CA GLU A 115 -3.31 -11.34 6.72
C GLU A 115 -2.01 -11.37 5.93
N ALA A 116 -2.02 -12.17 4.87
CA ALA A 116 -0.90 -12.32 3.96
C ALA A 116 -1.08 -11.53 2.65
N GLY A 117 -2.31 -11.16 2.25
CA GLY A 117 -2.55 -10.37 1.04
C GLY A 117 -3.93 -10.56 0.41
N GLU A 118 -3.99 -10.33 -0.90
CA GLU A 118 -5.18 -10.42 -1.77
C GLU A 118 -6.45 -9.75 -1.21
N LEU A 119 -6.34 -8.52 -0.73
CA LEU A 119 -7.52 -7.78 -0.27
C LEU A 119 -8.51 -7.56 -1.41
N THR A 120 -9.79 -7.86 -1.19
CA THR A 120 -10.85 -7.50 -2.13
C THR A 120 -12.19 -7.29 -1.44
N TRP A 121 -12.80 -6.14 -1.72
CA TRP A 121 -14.13 -5.79 -1.25
C TRP A 121 -15.21 -6.52 -2.04
N SER A 122 -16.27 -6.92 -1.34
CA SER A 122 -17.53 -7.27 -1.98
C SER A 122 -18.09 -6.05 -2.74
N PRO A 123 -18.92 -6.25 -3.79
CA PRO A 123 -19.43 -5.16 -4.61
C PRO A 123 -20.13 -4.02 -3.85
N GLY A 124 -20.86 -4.35 -2.77
CA GLY A 124 -21.53 -3.41 -1.87
C GLY A 124 -20.69 -2.99 -0.67
N ALA A 125 -19.41 -3.38 -0.64
CA ALA A 125 -18.45 -3.09 0.42
C ALA A 125 -18.84 -3.53 1.83
N SER A 126 -19.71 -4.54 1.96
CA SER A 126 -20.10 -5.07 3.27
C SER A 126 -19.13 -6.12 3.82
N ILE A 127 -18.27 -6.67 2.97
CA ILE A 127 -17.30 -7.71 3.33
C ILE A 127 -15.97 -7.43 2.62
N ILE A 128 -14.86 -7.68 3.30
CA ILE A 128 -13.52 -7.76 2.68
C ILE A 128 -13.07 -9.20 2.75
N ALA A 129 -12.83 -9.83 1.60
CA ALA A 129 -12.13 -11.11 1.55
C ALA A 129 -10.62 -10.87 1.49
N TYR A 130 -9.86 -11.76 2.13
CA TYR A 130 -8.40 -11.66 2.18
C TYR A 130 -7.74 -13.04 2.25
N LEU A 131 -6.50 -13.13 1.77
CA LEU A 131 -5.63 -14.28 1.97
C LEU A 131 -5.03 -14.22 3.37
N GLY A 132 -5.27 -15.26 4.17
CA GLY A 132 -4.70 -15.42 5.51
C GLY A 132 -3.62 -16.51 5.55
N LEU A 133 -2.62 -16.36 6.42
CA LEU A 133 -1.65 -17.41 6.74
C LEU A 133 -1.78 -17.82 8.21
N ARG A 134 -2.36 -19.00 8.44
CA ARG A 134 -2.58 -19.52 9.78
C ARG A 134 -1.27 -19.97 10.40
N ARG A 135 -0.81 -19.26 11.44
CA ARG A 135 0.49 -19.55 12.09
C ARG A 135 0.52 -20.89 12.83
N SER A 136 -0.62 -21.40 13.26
CA SER A 136 -0.73 -22.65 14.03
C SER A 136 -0.24 -23.88 13.27
N ASP A 137 -0.49 -23.90 11.96
CA ASP A 137 -0.33 -25.07 11.10
C ASP A 137 0.26 -24.73 9.72
N ASN A 138 0.63 -23.46 9.51
CA ASN A 138 1.29 -22.95 8.32
C ASN A 138 0.51 -23.23 7.03
N LEU A 139 -0.81 -23.10 7.10
CA LEU A 139 -1.72 -23.27 5.96
C LEU A 139 -2.31 -21.93 5.54
N TYR A 140 -2.42 -21.73 4.23
CA TYR A 140 -3.19 -20.62 3.68
C TYR A 140 -4.68 -20.86 3.83
N THR A 141 -5.40 -19.81 4.17
CA THR A 141 -6.87 -19.77 4.20
C THR A 141 -7.39 -18.50 3.52
N ILE A 142 -8.69 -18.43 3.30
CA ILE A 142 -9.40 -17.21 2.92
C ILE A 142 -10.23 -16.76 4.12
N GLY A 143 -9.95 -15.55 4.59
CA GLY A 143 -10.71 -14.89 5.64
C GLY A 143 -11.69 -13.88 5.09
N LEU A 144 -12.72 -13.60 5.88
CA LEU A 144 -13.68 -12.52 5.65
C LEU A 144 -13.65 -11.58 6.83
N ALA A 145 -13.48 -10.29 6.57
CA ALA A 145 -13.57 -9.21 7.54
C ALA A 145 -14.79 -8.35 7.23
N TYR A 146 -15.37 -7.76 8.28
CA TYR A 146 -16.58 -6.98 8.18
C TYR A 146 -16.31 -5.54 8.64
N PRO A 147 -16.42 -4.54 7.75
CA PRO A 147 -16.21 -3.13 8.08
C PRO A 147 -17.15 -2.58 9.17
N ASP A 148 -18.29 -3.23 9.39
CA ASP A 148 -19.24 -2.89 10.45
C ASP A 148 -18.80 -3.33 11.87
N GLY A 149 -17.62 -3.95 11.99
CA GLY A 149 -17.08 -4.47 13.24
C GLY A 149 -17.51 -5.90 13.57
N GLY A 150 -18.21 -6.59 12.66
CA GLY A 150 -18.50 -8.01 12.76
C GLY A 150 -17.23 -8.86 12.91
N ALA A 151 -17.34 -9.96 13.66
CA ALA A 151 -16.21 -10.87 13.86
C ALA A 151 -15.78 -11.51 12.53
N SER A 152 -14.48 -11.58 12.29
CA SER A 152 -13.94 -12.20 11.07
C SER A 152 -14.29 -13.69 10.99
N LYS A 153 -14.41 -14.19 9.76
CA LYS A 153 -14.79 -15.58 9.45
C LYS A 153 -13.72 -16.26 8.60
N ASP A 154 -13.32 -17.47 9.00
CA ASP A 154 -12.44 -18.34 8.22
C ASP A 154 -13.26 -19.24 7.29
N LEU A 155 -13.02 -19.16 5.98
CA LEU A 155 -13.70 -20.02 4.98
C LEU A 155 -13.13 -21.43 4.90
N PHE A 156 -11.91 -21.66 5.42
CA PHE A 156 -11.29 -22.98 5.48
C PHE A 156 -10.82 -23.30 6.91
N PRO A 157 -11.74 -23.49 7.87
CA PRO A 157 -11.36 -23.72 9.26
C PRO A 157 -10.75 -25.11 9.47
N GLY A 158 -9.78 -25.19 10.39
CA GLY A 158 -9.13 -26.44 10.77
C GLY A 158 -8.50 -27.17 9.58
N GLU A 159 -8.74 -28.48 9.47
CA GLU A 159 -8.19 -29.31 8.39
C GLU A 159 -8.80 -29.02 7.01
N VAL A 160 -9.89 -28.25 6.92
CA VAL A 160 -10.48 -27.85 5.62
C VAL A 160 -9.50 -26.97 4.82
N ALA A 161 -8.59 -26.24 5.48
CA ALA A 161 -7.52 -25.50 4.81
C ALA A 161 -6.54 -26.38 4.04
N ARG A 162 -6.39 -27.66 4.43
CA ARG A 162 -5.45 -28.60 3.83
C ARG A 162 -6.03 -29.19 2.56
N THR A 163 -5.80 -28.52 1.44
CA THR A 163 -6.27 -28.93 0.11
C THR A 163 -5.19 -29.69 -0.69
N ASP A 164 -3.96 -29.73 -0.19
CA ASP A 164 -2.84 -30.50 -0.73
C ASP A 164 -1.90 -31.00 0.39
N GLY A 165 -0.81 -31.67 0.00
CA GLY A 165 0.26 -32.10 0.90
C GLY A 165 1.32 -31.04 1.24
N PHE A 166 1.09 -29.76 0.90
CA PHE A 166 2.05 -28.66 1.04
C PHE A 166 1.46 -27.52 1.89
N SER A 167 1.71 -26.26 1.53
CA SER A 167 1.16 -25.08 2.21
C SER A 167 -0.30 -24.79 1.85
N SER A 168 -0.89 -25.60 0.96
CA SER A 168 -2.29 -25.47 0.52
C SER A 168 -2.64 -24.06 0.08
N GLN A 169 -1.83 -23.50 -0.83
CA GLN A 169 -2.02 -22.14 -1.34
C GLN A 169 -3.46 -21.90 -1.80
N LYS A 170 -3.93 -20.69 -1.53
CA LYS A 170 -5.24 -20.19 -1.93
C LYS A 170 -5.05 -18.91 -2.73
N SER A 171 -6.04 -18.58 -3.56
CA SER A 171 -6.11 -17.29 -4.22
C SER A 171 -7.56 -16.85 -4.41
N ILE A 172 -7.84 -15.56 -4.27
CA ILE A 172 -9.16 -14.98 -4.51
C ILE A 172 -9.26 -14.54 -5.97
N LEU A 173 -10.21 -15.11 -6.71
CA LEU A 173 -10.41 -14.77 -8.12
C LEU A 173 -11.31 -13.55 -8.29
N GLU A 174 -12.51 -13.61 -7.74
CA GLU A 174 -13.54 -12.58 -7.94
C GLU A 174 -14.67 -12.71 -6.93
N TRP A 175 -15.34 -11.59 -6.65
CA TRP A 175 -16.70 -11.58 -6.14
C TRP A 175 -17.67 -11.71 -7.32
N VAL A 176 -18.42 -12.81 -7.37
CA VAL A 176 -19.43 -13.05 -8.42
C VAL A 176 -20.72 -12.28 -8.11
N THR A 177 -21.08 -12.22 -6.83
CA THR A 177 -22.18 -11.42 -6.26
C THR A 177 -21.76 -10.99 -4.85
N GLU A 178 -22.57 -10.16 -4.20
CA GLU A 178 -22.31 -9.72 -2.81
C GLU A 178 -22.11 -10.89 -1.83
N ASP A 179 -22.81 -11.99 -2.05
CA ASP A 179 -22.79 -13.17 -1.21
C ASP A 179 -22.01 -14.34 -1.81
N ARG A 180 -21.40 -14.20 -2.99
CA ARG A 180 -20.70 -15.29 -3.67
C ARG A 180 -19.27 -14.92 -4.04
N LEU A 181 -18.31 -15.59 -3.39
CA LEU A 181 -16.89 -15.44 -3.62
C LEU A 181 -16.35 -16.65 -4.38
N ARG A 182 -15.57 -16.42 -5.44
CA ARG A 182 -14.85 -17.47 -6.16
C ARG A 182 -13.38 -17.44 -5.78
N VAL A 183 -12.83 -18.60 -5.44
CA VAL A 183 -11.44 -18.78 -5.04
C VAL A 183 -10.80 -19.94 -5.79
N LEU A 184 -9.47 -19.95 -5.84
CA LEU A 184 -8.65 -21.08 -6.23
C LEU A 184 -8.03 -21.72 -5.00
N THR A 185 -7.97 -23.04 -5.00
CA THR A 185 -7.31 -23.83 -3.96
C THR A 185 -6.30 -24.78 -4.59
N SER A 186 -5.11 -24.88 -4.02
CA SER A 186 -4.13 -25.88 -4.46
C SER A 186 -4.70 -27.29 -4.35
N CYS A 187 -4.54 -28.09 -5.41
CA CYS A 187 -4.97 -29.49 -5.47
C CYS A 187 -3.81 -30.48 -5.66
N GLY A 188 -2.57 -30.01 -5.55
CA GLY A 188 -1.37 -30.81 -5.77
C GLY A 188 -0.24 -29.99 -6.43
N ILE A 189 0.76 -30.68 -6.97
CA ILE A 189 1.86 -30.05 -7.69
C ILE A 189 1.32 -29.40 -8.97
N ASP A 190 1.57 -28.11 -9.13
CA ASP A 190 1.15 -27.32 -10.31
C ASP A 190 -0.36 -27.43 -10.62
N CYS A 191 -1.19 -27.51 -9.58
CA CYS A 191 -2.63 -27.73 -9.69
C CYS A 191 -3.39 -26.72 -8.83
N MET A 192 -4.33 -25.99 -9.44
CA MET A 192 -5.31 -25.15 -8.75
C MET A 192 -6.73 -25.59 -9.14
N GLN A 193 -7.61 -25.73 -8.16
CA GLN A 193 -9.02 -26.05 -8.34
C GLN A 193 -9.88 -24.84 -7.97
N GLY A 194 -10.83 -24.48 -8.83
CA GLY A 194 -11.82 -23.44 -8.54
C GLY A 194 -12.86 -23.91 -7.53
N MET A 195 -13.25 -23.01 -6.64
CA MET A 195 -14.31 -23.22 -5.65
C MET A 195 -15.16 -21.94 -5.48
N ASP A 196 -16.48 -22.09 -5.50
CA ASP A 196 -17.44 -21.02 -5.23
C ASP A 196 -17.96 -21.15 -3.80
N PHE A 197 -17.89 -20.08 -3.03
CA PHE A 197 -18.43 -19.95 -1.68
C PHE A 197 -19.65 -19.05 -1.70
N ASN A 198 -20.74 -19.46 -1.04
CA ASN A 198 -21.73 -18.53 -0.54
C ASN A 198 -21.29 -18.08 0.86
N VAL A 199 -20.83 -16.83 0.99
CA VAL A 199 -20.15 -16.35 2.21
C VAL A 199 -21.07 -16.19 3.41
N ILE A 200 -22.38 -16.03 3.17
CA ILE A 200 -23.41 -15.93 4.20
C ILE A 200 -23.71 -17.31 4.79
N SER A 201 -24.11 -18.26 3.95
CA SER A 201 -24.46 -19.63 4.40
C SER A 201 -23.23 -20.49 4.74
N GLY A 202 -22.06 -20.16 4.21
CA GLY A 202 -20.84 -20.97 4.32
C GLY A 202 -20.82 -22.20 3.40
N LEU A 203 -21.82 -22.38 2.53
CA LEU A 203 -21.82 -23.47 1.54
C LEU A 203 -20.78 -23.21 0.46
N SER A 204 -20.13 -24.28 0.00
CA SER A 204 -19.08 -24.21 -1.02
C SER A 204 -19.18 -25.34 -2.03
N ASN A 205 -18.92 -25.07 -3.30
CA ASN A 205 -18.92 -26.07 -4.38
C ASN A 205 -17.69 -25.92 -5.27
N LEU A 206 -17.13 -27.03 -5.76
CA LEU A 206 -16.09 -26.98 -6.79
C LEU A 206 -16.66 -26.42 -8.10
N THR A 207 -15.85 -25.65 -8.81
CA THR A 207 -16.21 -25.07 -10.11
C THR A 207 -15.12 -25.32 -11.14
N GLY A 208 -15.55 -25.70 -12.35
CA GLY A 208 -14.65 -25.98 -13.47
C GLY A 208 -13.72 -27.17 -13.25
N ASN A 209 -12.85 -27.39 -14.22
CA ASN A 209 -11.77 -28.37 -14.14
C ASN A 209 -10.55 -27.76 -13.42
N PRO A 210 -9.70 -28.58 -12.78
CA PRO A 210 -8.40 -28.12 -12.30
C PRO A 210 -7.59 -27.45 -13.42
N ILE A 211 -6.88 -26.40 -13.07
CA ILE A 211 -5.99 -25.65 -13.95
C ILE A 211 -4.55 -25.73 -13.45
N GLN A 212 -3.59 -25.45 -14.33
CA GLN A 212 -2.20 -25.29 -13.93
C GLN A 212 -2.02 -24.05 -13.06
N ARG A 213 -1.06 -24.10 -12.12
CA ARG A 213 -0.77 -22.96 -11.25
C ARG A 213 -0.06 -21.90 -12.08
N LYS A 214 -0.72 -20.77 -12.29
CA LYS A 214 -0.09 -19.65 -12.97
C LYS A 214 1.00 -19.03 -12.10
N TRP A 215 2.05 -18.52 -12.73
CA TRP A 215 3.18 -17.89 -12.05
C TRP A 215 2.82 -16.52 -11.47
N ASP A 216 1.81 -15.87 -12.04
CA ASP A 216 1.29 -14.54 -11.73
C ASP A 216 0.07 -14.58 -10.77
N LEU A 217 -0.20 -15.72 -10.13
CA LEU A 217 -1.38 -15.95 -9.27
C LEU A 217 -1.60 -14.85 -8.22
N TRP A 218 -0.52 -14.29 -7.67
CA TRP A 218 -0.53 -13.27 -6.63
C TRP A 218 -0.03 -11.93 -7.14
N SER A 219 -0.30 -11.60 -8.40
CA SER A 219 -0.01 -10.28 -8.93
C SER A 219 -0.97 -9.25 -8.36
N VAL A 220 -0.46 -8.05 -8.15
CA VAL A 220 -1.27 -6.87 -7.82
C VAL A 220 -2.25 -6.61 -8.96
N ARG A 221 -3.51 -6.35 -8.63
CA ARG A 221 -4.56 -5.96 -9.58
C ARG A 221 -4.49 -4.46 -9.82
N THR A 222 -4.59 -4.09 -11.10
CA THR A 222 -4.62 -2.70 -11.55
C THR A 222 -5.87 -2.50 -12.41
N ASN A 223 -6.47 -1.32 -12.29
CA ASN A 223 -7.60 -0.96 -13.14
C ASN A 223 -7.10 -0.55 -14.53
N HIS A 224 -7.78 -1.03 -15.55
CA HIS A 224 -7.49 -0.75 -16.95
C HIS A 224 -8.79 -0.58 -17.74
N PRO A 225 -8.84 0.37 -18.69
CA PRO A 225 -9.92 0.42 -19.66
C PRO A 225 -9.92 -0.86 -20.50
N ALA A 226 -11.07 -1.20 -21.07
CA ALA A 226 -11.22 -2.40 -21.91
C ALA A 226 -10.21 -2.45 -23.08
N GLN A 227 -9.76 -1.29 -23.55
CA GLN A 227 -8.68 -1.14 -24.53
C GLN A 227 -7.70 -0.08 -24.04
N ILE A 228 -6.46 -0.47 -23.81
CA ILE A 228 -5.39 0.47 -23.46
C ILE A 228 -5.06 1.33 -24.69
N PRO A 229 -5.10 2.67 -24.60
CA PRO A 229 -4.71 3.53 -25.70
C PRO A 229 -3.26 3.27 -26.14
N ALA A 230 -3.02 3.25 -27.45
CA ALA A 230 -1.71 2.92 -28.04
C ALA A 230 -0.56 3.79 -27.50
N ALA A 231 -0.85 5.04 -27.09
CA ALA A 231 0.13 5.94 -26.49
C ALA A 231 0.75 5.41 -25.17
N TYR A 232 0.05 4.51 -24.47
CA TYR A 232 0.47 3.96 -23.18
C TYR A 232 0.82 2.47 -23.25
N ALA A 233 0.50 1.79 -24.35
CA ALA A 233 0.63 0.33 -24.49
C ALA A 233 2.08 -0.16 -24.39
N ASP A 234 3.05 0.67 -24.80
CA ASP A 234 4.48 0.33 -24.81
C ASP A 234 5.24 0.80 -23.55
N LEU A 235 4.53 1.36 -22.56
CA LEU A 235 5.17 1.81 -21.32
C LEU A 235 5.64 0.61 -20.49
N VAL A 236 6.91 0.65 -20.08
CA VAL A 236 7.53 -0.38 -19.23
C VAL A 236 7.27 -0.05 -17.77
N GLY A 237 6.26 -0.69 -17.19
CA GLY A 237 5.90 -0.51 -15.78
C GLY A 237 4.48 -0.98 -15.50
N GLN A 238 3.94 -0.55 -14.36
CA GLN A 238 2.55 -0.80 -14.00
C GLN A 238 1.73 0.46 -14.21
N LEU A 239 0.60 0.33 -14.90
CA LEU A 239 -0.36 1.39 -15.11
C LEU A 239 -1.62 1.07 -14.33
N ASN A 240 -2.16 2.05 -13.60
CA ASN A 240 -3.41 1.90 -12.88
C ASN A 240 -4.30 3.12 -13.13
N TRP A 241 -5.42 2.91 -13.82
CA TRP A 241 -6.37 3.97 -14.14
C TRP A 241 -7.25 4.32 -12.95
N SER A 242 -7.43 5.61 -12.74
CA SER A 242 -8.53 6.14 -11.93
C SER A 242 -9.89 5.62 -12.45
N PRO A 243 -10.90 5.41 -11.58
CA PRO A 243 -12.21 4.91 -12.01
C PRO A 243 -12.92 5.75 -13.07
N ASP A 244 -12.73 7.06 -13.06
CA ASP A 244 -13.26 7.99 -14.07
C ASP A 244 -12.40 8.10 -15.34
N GLU A 245 -11.33 7.30 -15.43
CA GLU A 245 -10.35 7.23 -16.52
C GLU A 245 -9.65 8.57 -16.84
N SER A 246 -9.72 9.55 -15.93
CA SER A 246 -9.16 10.88 -16.14
C SER A 246 -7.65 10.93 -15.88
N GLN A 247 -7.17 10.06 -14.98
CA GLN A 247 -5.79 9.96 -14.53
C GLN A 247 -5.27 8.52 -14.53
N ILE A 248 -3.96 8.36 -14.67
CA ILE A 248 -3.25 7.08 -14.59
C ILE A 248 -2.10 7.20 -13.59
N ALA A 249 -2.07 6.35 -12.58
CA ALA A 249 -0.89 6.13 -11.76
C ALA A 249 0.05 5.17 -12.51
N TYR A 250 1.26 5.62 -12.80
CA TYR A 250 2.27 4.87 -13.53
C TYR A 250 3.49 4.64 -12.64
N ILE A 251 3.71 3.39 -12.23
CA ILE A 251 4.93 2.94 -11.56
C ILE A 251 5.92 2.53 -12.62
N ASP A 252 7.00 3.28 -12.79
CA ASP A 252 8.04 2.97 -13.77
C ASP A 252 8.94 1.80 -13.32
N GLY A 253 9.81 1.32 -14.20
CA GLY A 253 10.73 0.22 -13.89
C GLY A 253 11.74 0.46 -12.75
N LYS A 254 11.80 1.67 -12.19
CA LYS A 254 12.61 2.01 -11.00
C LYS A 254 11.76 2.19 -9.74
N GLY A 255 10.43 2.06 -9.84
CA GLY A 255 9.50 2.23 -8.73
C GLY A 255 9.13 3.68 -8.42
N PHE A 256 9.44 4.64 -9.31
CA PHE A 256 8.90 5.99 -9.18
C PHE A 256 7.45 6.01 -9.66
N VAL A 257 6.63 6.78 -8.95
CA VAL A 257 5.22 6.97 -9.31
C VAL A 257 5.07 8.29 -10.07
N TRP A 258 4.42 8.18 -11.22
CA TRP A 258 4.01 9.30 -12.04
C TRP A 258 2.49 9.34 -12.15
N ILE A 259 1.92 10.53 -12.25
CA ILE A 259 0.52 10.71 -12.59
C ILE A 259 0.45 11.26 -14.00
N ILE A 260 -0.29 10.56 -14.85
CA ILE A 260 -0.63 10.98 -16.21
C ILE A 260 -2.04 11.55 -16.20
N ASP A 261 -2.21 12.81 -16.56
CA ASP A 261 -3.54 13.38 -16.83
C ASP A 261 -3.89 13.13 -18.30
N VAL A 262 -4.93 12.34 -18.55
CA VAL A 262 -5.26 11.84 -19.90
C VAL A 262 -5.69 12.96 -20.86
N LYS A 263 -6.46 13.96 -20.38
CA LYS A 263 -7.10 14.98 -21.23
C LYS A 263 -6.56 16.42 -21.17
N PRO A 264 -5.43 16.69 -20.50
CA PRO A 264 -4.49 17.70 -20.99
C PRO A 264 -3.23 17.07 -21.60
N GLY A 265 -2.94 15.78 -21.35
CA GLY A 265 -1.68 15.15 -21.78
C GLY A 265 -0.50 15.59 -20.92
N ASN A 266 -0.74 15.80 -19.64
CA ASN A 266 0.29 16.19 -18.68
C ASN A 266 0.81 14.97 -17.92
N LEU A 267 2.01 15.14 -17.36
CA LEU A 267 2.66 14.17 -16.51
C LEU A 267 3.32 14.89 -15.34
N TYR A 268 3.19 14.36 -14.12
CA TYR A 268 3.97 14.87 -12.98
C TYR A 268 4.39 13.74 -12.05
N PRO A 269 5.53 13.89 -11.34
CA PRO A 269 5.94 12.92 -10.35
C PRO A 269 5.08 13.05 -9.10
N LEU A 270 4.77 11.92 -8.47
CA LEU A 270 4.17 11.88 -7.14
C LEU A 270 5.30 11.87 -6.09
N ASP A 271 5.24 12.76 -5.09
CA ASP A 271 6.28 12.82 -4.05
C ASP A 271 6.11 11.67 -3.04
N ILE A 272 6.68 10.52 -3.40
CA ILE A 272 6.75 9.34 -2.54
C ILE A 272 7.96 9.38 -1.57
N GLY A 273 8.75 10.45 -1.59
CA GLY A 273 10.01 10.59 -0.86
C GLY A 273 11.25 10.20 -1.69
N ALA A 274 12.39 10.81 -1.37
CA ALA A 274 13.61 10.78 -2.20
C ALA A 274 14.18 9.38 -2.54
N TYR A 275 13.88 8.38 -1.72
CA TYR A 275 14.37 7.00 -1.89
C TYR A 275 13.24 5.96 -1.86
N GLY A 276 11.99 6.41 -1.92
CA GLY A 276 10.83 5.52 -1.88
C GLY A 276 10.73 4.69 -3.15
N THR A 277 10.43 3.39 -3.01
CA THR A 277 10.09 2.52 -4.15
C THR A 277 8.64 2.07 -4.01
N ALA A 278 7.82 2.46 -4.98
CA ALA A 278 6.43 2.01 -5.02
C ALA A 278 6.29 0.61 -5.61
N ILE A 279 5.37 -0.17 -5.05
CA ILE A 279 5.11 -1.57 -5.47
C ILE A 279 3.66 -1.76 -5.92
N GLU A 280 2.74 -0.98 -5.37
CA GLU A 280 1.31 -1.13 -5.56
C GLU A 280 0.64 0.25 -5.47
N THR A 281 -0.40 0.44 -6.27
CA THR A 281 -1.26 1.63 -6.26
C THR A 281 -2.71 1.19 -6.34
N ASP A 282 -3.61 1.92 -5.68
CA ASP A 282 -5.05 1.74 -5.84
C ASP A 282 -5.80 3.07 -5.68
N TRP A 283 -6.83 3.28 -6.49
CA TRP A 283 -7.58 4.53 -6.56
C TRP A 283 -8.87 4.45 -5.74
N SER A 284 -9.23 5.53 -5.06
CA SER A 284 -10.57 5.64 -4.45
C SER A 284 -11.64 5.61 -5.53
N TYR A 285 -12.85 5.15 -5.15
CA TYR A 285 -13.96 4.98 -6.09
C TYR A 285 -14.35 6.26 -6.83
N ASP A 286 -14.12 7.42 -6.20
CA ASP A 286 -14.45 8.76 -6.69
C ASP A 286 -13.29 9.46 -7.43
N SER A 287 -12.17 8.75 -7.65
CA SER A 287 -10.93 9.27 -8.24
C SER A 287 -10.25 10.41 -7.45
N GLN A 288 -10.66 10.71 -6.22
CA GLN A 288 -10.11 11.86 -5.47
C GLN A 288 -8.88 11.52 -4.64
N TYR A 289 -8.64 10.23 -4.39
CA TYR A 289 -7.50 9.74 -3.63
C TYR A 289 -6.78 8.60 -4.33
N LEU A 290 -5.46 8.53 -4.09
CA LEU A 290 -4.60 7.43 -4.53
C LEU A 290 -3.87 6.87 -3.32
N ALA A 291 -4.05 5.59 -3.05
CA ALA A 291 -3.24 4.84 -2.11
C ALA A 291 -2.02 4.27 -2.84
N VAL A 292 -0.85 4.40 -2.22
CA VAL A 292 0.42 3.92 -2.76
C VAL A 292 1.16 3.16 -1.68
N GLN A 293 1.54 1.91 -1.96
CA GLN A 293 2.48 1.20 -1.11
C GLN A 293 3.90 1.61 -1.48
N VAL A 294 4.59 2.25 -0.55
CA VAL A 294 5.98 2.71 -0.69
C VAL A 294 6.81 2.09 0.43
N ASP A 295 7.69 1.14 0.08
CA ASP A 295 8.49 0.35 1.03
C ASP A 295 7.66 -0.32 2.13
N GLN A 296 7.66 0.25 3.34
CA GLN A 296 6.91 -0.22 4.53
C GLN A 296 5.78 0.73 4.91
N ASN A 297 5.32 1.57 3.98
CA ASN A 297 4.31 2.58 4.26
C ASN A 297 3.19 2.54 3.23
N LEU A 298 1.97 2.72 3.71
CA LEU A 298 0.84 3.24 2.95
C LEU A 298 1.01 4.75 2.87
N LYS A 299 0.98 5.32 1.68
CA LYS A 299 0.84 6.76 1.45
C LYS A 299 -0.48 7.02 0.74
N ILE A 300 -1.27 7.97 1.26
CA ILE A 300 -2.53 8.39 0.63
C ILE A 300 -2.33 9.81 0.11
N PHE A 301 -2.57 9.98 -1.18
CA PHE A 301 -2.51 11.27 -1.86
C PHE A 301 -3.92 11.75 -2.20
N SER A 302 -4.16 13.05 -2.07
CA SER A 302 -5.36 13.71 -2.56
C SER A 302 -5.05 14.58 -3.77
N PHE A 303 -5.95 14.58 -4.75
CA PHE A 303 -5.89 15.45 -5.92
C PHE A 303 -6.68 16.75 -5.74
N ASN A 304 -7.37 16.89 -4.60
CA ASN A 304 -7.99 18.12 -4.14
C ASN A 304 -7.13 18.78 -3.07
N CYS A 305 -5.95 19.24 -3.47
CA CYS A 305 -5.14 20.11 -2.63
C CYS A 305 -5.84 21.45 -2.45
N PHE A 306 -6.56 21.65 -1.35
CA PHE A 306 -6.75 23.00 -0.87
C PHE A 306 -5.38 23.46 -0.36
N GLU A 307 -4.83 24.52 -0.97
CA GLU A 307 -3.74 25.28 -0.38
C GLU A 307 -4.10 25.50 1.09
N GLN A 308 -3.38 24.87 2.01
CA GLN A 308 -3.31 25.36 3.37
C GLN A 308 -2.53 26.67 3.32
N ALA A 309 -3.21 27.71 2.82
CA ALA A 309 -2.72 29.07 2.87
C ALA A 309 -2.75 29.51 4.34
N GLY A 310 -1.60 29.37 4.99
CA GLY A 310 -1.07 30.20 6.06
C GLY A 310 -1.96 30.50 7.27
N GLU A 311 -1.51 30.03 8.44
CA GLU A 311 -1.45 30.87 9.65
C GLU A 311 0.02 31.11 10.02
#